data_AF-A0A165BUU0-F1
#
_entry.id   AF-A0A165BUU0-F1
#
_cell.length_a   1.000
_cell.length_b   1.000
_cell.length_c   1.000
_cell.angle_alpha   90.00
_cell.angle_beta   90.00
_cell.angle_gamma   90.00
#
_symmetry.space_group_name_H-M   'P 1'
#
loop_
_entity.id
_entity.type
_entity.pdbx_description
1 polymer ?
#
loop_
_entity_poly.entity_id
_entity_poly.type
_entity_poly.pdbx_seq_one_letter_code
_entity_poly.pdbx_strand_id
1 'polypeptide(L)'
;MRPNVCIVARPLSQFSSDHELLQGLASIAKVLSCLHAQGLVHGHITYSNVLLCDSQPEPTGILIDFDFMLSCDSKTTPSDGHQVEFSRIPWLQRKQRVWHANEYFAAYEVLRSNSLHASTQHHFTYAPAHDAESTYWVIGYTILERVLESFPESERKLQAYTSDAHGIEHSTSTLYGELMAILDTHFGSVDSDMGSILCSRQDGGPLRWWTKDPKMAALVTRVVHEPTLRLLLAMAKEVVQPLQNALAYVMAEGLKIARNEVQPDESVPPHTTFELAKLKGHVDTALAAERARLGLHGRMCTREEGGQMTDEQAVGEPVSV
;
A
#
# COMPACT_ATOMS: atom_id res chain seq x y z
N MET A 1 6.65 -0.64 39.22
CA MET A 1 7.34 -0.42 37.93
C MET A 1 6.38 -0.80 36.82
N ARG A 2 6.06 0.09 35.88
CA ARG A 2 5.37 -0.33 34.65
C ARG A 2 6.41 -1.05 33.78
N PRO A 3 6.14 -2.25 33.26
CA PRO A 3 7.05 -2.88 32.33
C PRO A 3 7.20 -1.98 31.11
N ASN A 4 8.44 -1.66 30.75
CA ASN A 4 8.74 -1.01 29.47
C ASN A 4 8.42 -2.03 28.37
N VAL A 5 7.30 -1.83 27.68
CA VAL A 5 7.00 -2.59 26.46
C VAL A 5 7.81 -1.93 25.34
N CYS A 6 8.92 -2.56 24.96
CA CYS A 6 9.66 -2.16 23.77
C CYS A 6 8.93 -2.71 22.55
N ILE A 7 8.31 -1.84 21.76
CA ILE A 7 7.75 -2.22 20.47
C ILE A 7 8.90 -2.15 19.47
N VAL A 8 9.33 -3.31 18.99
CA VAL A 8 10.24 -3.43 17.86
C VAL A 8 9.40 -3.51 16.59
N ALA A 9 9.59 -2.55 15.70
CA ALA A 9 8.91 -2.46 14.43
C ALA A 9 9.87 -2.02 13.32
N ARG A 10 9.56 -2.42 12.10
CA ARG A 10 10.38 -2.17 10.90
C ARG A 10 9.51 -1.73 9.72
N PRO A 11 10.08 -1.07 8.71
CA PRO A 11 9.34 -0.66 7.52
C PRO A 11 8.58 -1.84 6.87
N LEU A 12 7.40 -1.56 6.32
CA LEU A 12 6.57 -2.58 5.66
C LEU A 12 7.31 -3.33 4.54
N SER A 13 8.22 -2.66 3.82
CA SER A 13 9.06 -3.20 2.74
C SER A 13 9.99 -4.32 3.15
N GLN A 14 10.40 -4.36 4.41
CA GLN A 14 11.35 -5.36 4.90
C GLN A 14 10.66 -6.71 5.16
N PHE A 15 9.38 -6.88 4.78
CA PHE A 15 8.64 -8.11 4.97
C PHE A 15 9.46 -9.33 4.51
N SER A 16 9.36 -10.44 5.21
CA SER A 16 10.10 -11.68 4.96
C SER A 16 9.33 -12.62 4.03
N SER A 17 8.00 -12.49 3.96
CA SER A 17 7.13 -13.33 3.12
C SER A 17 5.85 -12.62 2.71
N ASP A 18 5.22 -13.07 1.62
CA ASP A 18 3.89 -12.62 1.18
C ASP A 18 2.85 -12.71 2.29
N HIS A 19 2.87 -13.79 3.07
CA HIS A 19 1.98 -13.96 4.21
C HIS A 19 2.14 -12.82 5.23
N GLU A 20 3.39 -12.45 5.54
CA GLU A 20 3.70 -11.36 6.46
C GLU A 20 3.19 -10.01 5.93
N LEU A 21 3.46 -9.71 4.66
CA LEU A 21 2.99 -8.50 3.99
C LEU A 21 1.47 -8.42 4.02
N LEU A 22 0.78 -9.46 3.56
CA LEU A 22 -0.68 -9.49 3.45
C LEU A 22 -1.37 -9.38 4.81
N GLN A 23 -0.82 -10.04 5.84
CA GLN A 23 -1.32 -9.92 7.21
C GLN A 23 -1.08 -8.52 7.78
N GLY A 24 0.08 -7.92 7.47
CA GLY A 24 0.37 -6.52 7.77
C GLY A 24 -0.65 -5.57 7.17
N LEU A 25 -0.87 -5.67 5.86
CA LEU A 25 -1.85 -4.88 5.11
C LEU A 25 -3.27 -5.06 5.64
N ALA A 26 -3.68 -6.29 5.99
CA ALA A 26 -4.98 -6.57 6.57
C ALA A 26 -5.19 -5.84 7.91
N SER A 27 -4.13 -5.79 8.74
CA SER A 27 -4.13 -5.08 10.01
C SER A 27 -4.27 -3.57 9.81
N ILE A 28 -3.52 -3.00 8.86
CA ILE A 28 -3.58 -1.57 8.51
C ILE A 28 -4.97 -1.19 7.97
N ALA A 29 -5.50 -1.97 7.02
CA ALA A 29 -6.82 -1.73 6.47
C ALA A 29 -7.92 -1.78 7.54
N LYS A 30 -7.78 -2.66 8.54
CA LYS A 30 -8.67 -2.73 9.70
C LYS A 30 -8.57 -1.48 10.58
N VAL A 31 -7.35 -1.00 10.88
CA VAL A 31 -7.15 0.25 11.64
C VAL A 31 -7.81 1.42 10.92
N LEU A 32 -7.53 1.61 9.63
CA LEU A 32 -8.12 2.67 8.83
C LEU A 32 -9.65 2.58 8.79
N SER A 33 -10.21 1.36 8.64
CA SER A 33 -11.66 1.15 8.66
C SER A 33 -12.27 1.57 9.99
N CYS A 34 -11.60 1.27 11.12
CA CYS A 34 -12.04 1.69 12.45
C CYS A 34 -11.98 3.21 12.64
N LEU A 35 -10.96 3.90 12.10
CA LEU A 35 -10.88 5.36 12.13
C LEU A 35 -12.01 5.98 11.30
N HIS A 36 -12.16 5.53 10.05
CA HIS A 36 -13.15 6.06 9.11
C HIS A 36 -14.58 5.86 9.63
N ALA A 37 -14.87 4.73 10.27
CA ALA A 37 -16.16 4.47 10.90
C ALA A 37 -16.47 5.41 12.08
N GLN A 38 -15.44 6.02 12.69
CA GLN A 38 -15.58 7.03 13.74
C GLN A 38 -15.57 8.46 13.18
N GLY A 39 -15.61 8.62 11.85
CA GLY A 39 -15.50 9.92 11.21
C GLY A 39 -14.10 10.54 11.33
N LEU A 40 -13.06 9.72 11.53
CA LEU A 40 -11.67 10.17 11.60
C LEU A 40 -10.92 9.77 10.34
N VAL A 41 -10.00 10.61 9.88
CA VAL A 41 -9.02 10.28 8.82
C VAL A 41 -7.61 10.44 9.37
N HIS A 42 -6.68 9.59 8.95
CA HIS A 42 -5.30 9.66 9.40
C HIS A 42 -4.60 10.91 8.87
N GLY A 43 -4.82 11.26 7.60
CA GLY A 43 -4.37 12.53 7.02
C GLY A 43 -2.88 12.59 6.69
N HIS A 44 -2.11 11.52 6.97
CA HIS A 44 -0.66 11.45 6.79
C HIS A 44 -0.16 10.01 6.63
N ILE A 45 -0.77 9.27 5.70
CA ILE A 45 -0.32 7.92 5.34
C ILE A 45 0.88 8.04 4.41
N THR A 46 2.03 7.58 4.90
CA THR A 46 3.30 7.61 4.20
C THR A 46 4.02 6.29 4.38
N TYR A 47 5.00 6.02 3.53
CA TYR A 47 5.81 4.81 3.63
C TYR A 47 6.48 4.65 5.01
N SER A 48 6.92 5.75 5.64
CA SER A 48 7.55 5.71 6.97
C SER A 48 6.57 5.47 8.13
N ASN A 49 5.28 5.70 7.90
CA ASN A 49 4.25 5.61 8.94
C ASN A 49 3.56 4.24 8.97
N VAL A 50 3.89 3.36 8.01
CA VAL A 50 3.33 2.03 7.88
C VAL A 50 4.43 1.00 8.16
N LEU A 51 4.30 0.29 9.29
CA LEU A 51 5.33 -0.60 9.79
C LEU A 51 4.80 -2.02 10.03
N LEU A 52 5.71 -2.98 10.11
CA LEU A 52 5.48 -4.33 10.63
C LEU A 52 6.00 -4.42 12.06
N CYS A 53 5.20 -4.99 12.96
CA CYS A 53 5.55 -5.20 14.35
C CYS A 53 6.14 -6.60 14.54
N ASP A 54 7.41 -6.68 14.92
CA ASP A 54 8.13 -7.94 15.20
C ASP A 54 7.86 -8.45 16.62
N SER A 55 7.26 -7.62 17.48
CA SER A 55 7.02 -7.95 18.88
C SER A 55 5.75 -8.79 19.10
N GLN A 56 4.99 -9.07 18.04
CA GLN A 56 3.76 -9.86 18.11
C GLN A 56 4.00 -11.30 17.62
N PRO A 57 3.29 -12.30 18.19
CA PRO A 57 3.39 -13.68 17.71
C PRO A 57 2.93 -13.85 16.25
N GLU A 58 1.99 -13.02 15.82
CA GLU A 58 1.52 -12.97 14.43
C GLU A 58 1.97 -11.67 13.78
N PRO A 59 2.39 -11.71 12.50
CA PRO A 59 2.69 -10.51 11.73
C PRO A 59 1.59 -9.47 11.85
N THR A 60 1.92 -8.28 12.35
CA THR A 60 0.91 -7.24 12.57
C THR A 60 1.39 -5.94 11.96
N GLY A 61 0.59 -5.40 11.04
CA GLY A 61 0.82 -4.07 10.50
C GLY A 61 0.39 -3.03 11.51
N ILE A 62 1.22 -2.01 11.71
CA ILE A 62 0.94 -0.89 12.59
C ILE A 62 0.99 0.41 11.79
N LEU A 63 0.06 1.30 12.10
CA LEU A 63 0.03 2.65 11.60
C LEU A 63 0.46 3.57 12.76
N ILE A 64 1.39 4.48 12.50
CA ILE A 64 1.93 5.42 13.49
C ILE A 64 1.75 6.86 13.01
N ASP A 65 2.09 7.83 13.87
CA ASP A 65 2.06 9.27 13.56
C ASP A 65 0.64 9.83 13.32
N PHE A 66 -0.20 9.71 14.35
CA PHE A 66 -1.57 10.23 14.39
C PHE A 66 -1.67 11.74 14.68
N ASP A 67 -0.54 12.46 14.72
CA ASP A 67 -0.49 13.90 15.02
C ASP A 67 -1.26 14.75 13.99
N PHE A 68 -1.54 14.16 12.83
CA PHE A 68 -2.26 14.78 11.72
C PHE A 68 -3.67 14.22 11.51
N MET A 69 -4.15 13.40 12.43
CA MET A 69 -5.49 12.84 12.37
C MET A 69 -6.53 13.96 12.44
N LEU A 70 -7.53 13.90 11.56
CA LEU A 70 -8.57 14.91 11.45
C LEU A 70 -9.94 14.30 11.71
N SER A 71 -10.80 15.06 12.39
CA SER A 71 -12.22 14.75 12.48
C SER A 71 -12.96 15.28 11.26
N CYS A 72 -13.66 14.41 10.57
CA CYS A 72 -14.57 14.70 9.48
C CYS A 72 -15.95 15.19 9.96
N ASP A 73 -16.04 15.75 11.16
CA ASP A 73 -17.29 16.16 11.79
C ASP A 73 -18.12 17.12 10.93
N SER A 74 -19.31 16.62 10.61
CA SER A 74 -20.42 17.27 9.96
C SER A 74 -21.04 18.37 10.84
N LYS A 75 -20.80 19.64 10.52
CA LYS A 75 -21.75 20.72 10.85
C LYS A 75 -22.34 21.40 9.62
N THR A 76 -22.38 20.67 8.50
CA THR A 76 -23.13 21.06 7.30
C THR A 76 -23.76 19.79 6.70
N THR A 77 -25.08 19.66 6.93
CA THR A 77 -26.10 18.87 6.22
C THR A 77 -25.76 17.45 5.66
N PRO A 78 -26.56 16.42 6.01
CA PRO A 78 -26.27 15.01 5.74
C PRO A 78 -26.73 14.55 4.36
N SER A 79 -26.04 14.93 3.29
CA SER A 79 -26.27 14.31 1.96
C SER A 79 -25.02 13.80 1.25
N ASP A 80 -23.82 14.21 1.62
CA ASP A 80 -22.58 13.74 0.97
C ASP A 80 -21.47 13.58 2.02
N GLY A 81 -20.60 12.58 1.83
CA GLY A 81 -19.73 11.99 2.86
C GLY A 81 -18.87 12.94 3.70
N HIS A 82 -18.49 12.42 4.87
CA HIS A 82 -17.57 12.98 5.86
C HIS A 82 -16.33 13.65 5.23
N GLN A 83 -16.14 14.95 5.49
CA GLN A 83 -15.27 15.82 4.69
C GLN A 83 -14.63 16.93 5.58
N VAL A 84 -13.29 17.12 5.52
CA VAL A 84 -12.50 18.10 6.31
C VAL A 84 -11.84 19.17 5.45
N GLU A 85 -12.01 20.46 5.76
CA GLU A 85 -11.37 21.56 5.00
C GLU A 85 -9.82 21.48 4.99
N PHE A 86 -9.21 21.55 3.79
CA PHE A 86 -7.77 21.41 3.50
C PHE A 86 -6.88 22.38 4.26
N SER A 87 -7.38 23.59 4.48
CA SER A 87 -6.67 24.66 5.18
C SER A 87 -6.27 24.25 6.60
N ARG A 88 -6.81 23.15 7.13
CA ARG A 88 -6.57 22.64 8.49
C ARG A 88 -5.57 21.48 8.57
N ILE A 89 -4.98 21.02 7.47
CA ILE A 89 -4.01 19.89 7.52
C ILE A 89 -2.70 20.37 8.18
N PRO A 90 -2.34 19.89 9.39
CA PRO A 90 -1.29 20.52 10.18
C PRO A 90 0.12 20.34 9.63
N TRP A 91 0.44 19.24 8.95
CA TRP A 91 1.78 19.06 8.36
C TRP A 91 2.01 19.99 7.16
N LEU A 92 0.96 20.27 6.39
CA LEU A 92 1.01 21.17 5.25
C LEU A 92 1.30 22.61 5.67
N GLN A 93 0.66 23.07 6.76
CA GLN A 93 0.91 24.38 7.34
C GLN A 93 2.33 24.51 7.93
N ARG A 94 2.86 23.42 8.52
CA ARG A 94 4.19 23.41 9.15
C ARG A 94 5.36 23.31 8.16
N LYS A 95 5.13 22.84 6.93
CA LYS A 95 6.20 22.51 5.96
C LYS A 95 6.14 23.30 4.63
N GLN A 96 5.80 24.59 4.67
CA GLN A 96 5.81 25.47 3.49
C GLN A 96 7.19 25.70 2.82
N ARG A 97 8.24 24.94 3.15
CA ARG A 97 9.61 25.21 2.63
C ARG A 97 10.42 24.01 2.14
N VAL A 98 10.08 22.77 2.51
CA VAL A 98 10.80 21.57 2.02
C VAL A 98 9.85 20.39 2.03
N TRP A 99 9.54 19.85 0.84
CA TRP A 99 8.89 18.54 0.73
C TRP A 99 9.90 17.47 1.12
N HIS A 100 9.51 16.56 2.00
CA HIS A 100 10.30 15.36 2.24
C HIS A 100 9.82 14.25 1.31
N ALA A 101 10.72 13.33 0.93
CA ALA A 101 10.39 12.20 0.06
C ALA A 101 9.16 11.39 0.52
N ASN A 102 8.87 11.39 1.83
CA ASN A 102 7.72 10.71 2.42
C ASN A 102 6.37 11.36 2.12
N GLU A 103 6.33 12.58 1.60
CA GLU A 103 5.08 13.30 1.33
C GLU A 103 4.53 13.03 -0.08
N TYR A 104 5.33 12.44 -0.97
CA TYR A 104 4.91 12.02 -2.31
C TYR A 104 3.90 10.85 -2.30
N PHE A 105 3.63 10.26 -1.14
CA PHE A 105 2.59 9.25 -0.96
C PHE A 105 1.20 9.85 -0.78
N ALA A 106 1.08 11.18 -0.64
CA ALA A 106 -0.22 11.83 -0.53
C ALA A 106 -1.09 11.60 -1.78
N ALA A 107 -2.41 11.56 -1.57
CA ALA A 107 -3.40 11.46 -2.63
C ALA A 107 -3.24 12.57 -3.68
N TYR A 108 -3.59 12.30 -4.94
CA TYR A 108 -3.41 13.23 -6.06
C TYR A 108 -4.01 14.61 -5.77
N GLU A 109 -5.23 14.66 -5.23
CA GLU A 109 -5.89 15.94 -4.97
C GLU A 109 -5.22 16.72 -3.83
N VAL A 110 -4.57 16.04 -2.88
CA VAL A 110 -3.76 16.65 -1.81
C VAL A 110 -2.51 17.27 -2.40
N LEU A 111 -1.81 16.53 -3.28
CA LEU A 111 -0.63 17.02 -4.00
C LEU A 111 -0.98 18.22 -4.89
N ARG A 112 -2.06 18.12 -5.67
CA ARG A 112 -2.55 19.17 -6.58
C ARG A 112 -2.96 20.43 -5.83
N SER A 113 -3.65 20.28 -4.71
CA SER A 113 -4.11 21.43 -3.93
C SER A 113 -2.94 22.21 -3.32
N ASN A 114 -1.83 21.53 -2.98
CA ASN A 114 -0.61 22.23 -2.58
C ASN A 114 0.10 22.94 -3.75
N SER A 115 0.19 22.31 -4.92
CA SER A 115 0.83 22.97 -6.08
C SER A 115 0.09 24.22 -6.55
N LEU A 116 -1.24 24.26 -6.38
CA LEU A 116 -2.10 25.41 -6.72
C LEU A 116 -2.15 26.49 -5.63
N HIS A 117 -1.76 26.18 -4.38
CA HIS A 117 -1.76 27.15 -3.27
C HIS A 117 -0.71 28.25 -3.39
N ALA A 118 0.20 28.18 -4.37
CA ALA A 118 1.05 29.31 -4.72
C ALA A 118 0.27 30.48 -5.39
N SER A 119 -0.98 30.28 -5.84
CA SER A 119 -1.69 31.32 -6.60
C SER A 119 -3.21 31.49 -6.34
N THR A 120 -3.94 30.52 -5.78
CA THR A 120 -5.40 30.68 -5.52
C THR A 120 -5.91 29.92 -4.29
N GLN A 121 -6.91 30.51 -3.61
CA GLN A 121 -7.65 29.93 -2.47
C GLN A 121 -8.48 28.71 -2.89
N HIS A 122 -7.84 27.61 -3.26
CA HIS A 122 -8.54 26.35 -3.49
C HIS A 122 -8.98 25.72 -2.17
N HIS A 123 -10.27 25.79 -1.84
CA HIS A 123 -10.84 25.00 -0.76
C HIS A 123 -10.90 23.54 -1.22
N PHE A 124 -9.96 22.72 -0.73
CA PHE A 124 -10.01 21.27 -0.85
C PHE A 124 -10.61 20.68 0.42
N THR A 125 -11.07 19.44 0.35
CA THR A 125 -11.68 18.78 1.50
C THR A 125 -11.16 17.35 1.64
N TYR A 126 -10.39 17.05 2.69
CA TYR A 126 -9.84 15.74 2.96
C TYR A 126 -10.94 14.77 3.44
N ALA A 127 -11.04 13.61 2.79
CA ALA A 127 -11.98 12.54 3.07
C ALA A 127 -11.27 11.18 3.20
N PRO A 128 -11.94 10.14 3.72
CA PRO A 128 -11.45 8.75 3.79
C PRO A 128 -10.84 8.20 2.49
N ALA A 129 -11.33 8.64 1.33
CA ALA A 129 -10.81 8.24 0.02
C ALA A 129 -9.33 8.62 -0.18
N HIS A 130 -8.84 9.69 0.45
CA HIS A 130 -7.43 10.09 0.32
C HIS A 130 -6.50 9.21 1.16
N ASP A 131 -6.93 8.77 2.35
CA ASP A 131 -6.20 7.76 3.12
C ASP A 131 -6.13 6.46 2.29
N ALA A 132 -7.23 6.09 1.64
CA ALA A 132 -7.26 4.93 0.75
C ALA A 132 -6.25 5.09 -0.40
N GLU A 133 -6.32 6.18 -1.16
CA GLU A 133 -5.38 6.45 -2.26
C GLU A 133 -3.91 6.40 -1.80
N SER A 134 -3.58 7.11 -0.71
CA SER A 134 -2.23 7.09 -0.16
C SER A 134 -1.75 5.69 0.22
N THR A 135 -2.66 4.85 0.75
CA THR A 135 -2.36 3.46 1.04
C THR A 135 -2.03 2.66 -0.22
N TYR A 136 -2.72 2.89 -1.35
CA TYR A 136 -2.38 2.23 -2.62
C TYR A 136 -0.98 2.63 -3.10
N TRP A 137 -0.60 3.91 -2.96
CA TRP A 137 0.75 4.37 -3.30
C TRP A 137 1.83 3.76 -2.42
N VAL A 138 1.59 3.64 -1.11
CA VAL A 138 2.51 2.94 -0.19
C VAL A 138 2.69 1.47 -0.60
N ILE A 139 1.60 0.77 -0.94
CA ILE A 139 1.68 -0.63 -1.40
C ILE A 139 2.50 -0.73 -2.69
N GLY A 140 2.25 0.14 -3.68
CA GLY A 140 2.97 0.14 -4.95
C GLY A 140 4.47 0.34 -4.78
N TYR A 141 4.86 1.29 -3.93
CA TYR A 141 6.26 1.53 -3.59
C TYR A 141 6.89 0.36 -2.83
N THR A 142 6.17 -0.22 -1.86
CA THR A 142 6.63 -1.38 -1.07
C THR A 142 7.03 -2.54 -1.99
N ILE A 143 6.26 -2.78 -3.06
CA ILE A 143 6.59 -3.80 -4.05
C ILE A 143 7.75 -3.39 -4.94
N LEU A 144 7.77 -2.14 -5.42
CA LEU A 144 8.87 -1.62 -6.25
C LEU A 144 10.22 -1.73 -5.54
N GLU A 145 10.27 -1.33 -4.26
CA GLU A 145 11.46 -1.44 -3.44
C GLU A 145 11.91 -2.90 -3.27
N ARG A 146 10.97 -3.82 -3.04
CA ARG A 146 11.29 -5.25 -2.97
C ARG A 146 11.88 -5.77 -4.28
N VAL A 147 11.37 -5.30 -5.41
CA VAL A 147 11.91 -5.63 -6.73
C VAL A 147 13.33 -5.08 -6.87
N LEU A 148 13.57 -3.82 -6.52
CA LEU A 148 14.90 -3.19 -6.53
C LEU A 148 15.90 -3.94 -5.62
N GLU A 149 15.46 -4.39 -4.45
CA GLU A 149 16.28 -5.18 -3.52
C GLU A 149 16.64 -6.56 -4.04
N SER A 150 15.88 -7.11 -4.99
CA SER A 150 16.17 -8.40 -5.61
C SER A 150 17.38 -8.35 -6.57
N PHE A 151 17.83 -7.14 -6.96
CA PHE A 151 19.01 -6.96 -7.81
C PHE A 151 20.32 -7.17 -7.01
N PRO A 152 21.35 -7.80 -7.62
CA PRO A 152 22.66 -7.96 -7.01
C PRO A 152 23.25 -6.62 -6.52
N GLU A 153 23.97 -6.65 -5.40
CA GLU A 153 24.58 -5.45 -4.81
C GLU A 153 25.55 -4.73 -5.76
N SER A 154 26.24 -5.49 -6.63
CA SER A 154 27.10 -4.93 -7.68
C SER A 154 26.35 -4.03 -8.66
N GLU A 155 25.10 -4.38 -8.98
CA GLU A 155 24.24 -3.61 -9.89
C GLU A 155 23.65 -2.38 -9.20
N ARG A 156 23.27 -2.52 -7.93
CA ARG A 156 22.83 -1.39 -7.10
C ARG A 156 23.92 -0.33 -6.93
N LYS A 157 25.20 -0.75 -6.82
CA LYS A 157 26.35 0.14 -6.67
C LYS A 157 26.81 0.81 -7.97
N LEU A 158 26.48 0.26 -9.14
CA LEU A 158 26.88 0.84 -10.43
C LEU A 158 26.28 2.24 -10.66
N GLN A 159 25.12 2.56 -10.07
CA GLN A 159 24.58 3.94 -10.08
C GLN A 159 25.46 4.97 -9.35
N ALA A 160 26.30 4.56 -8.39
CA ALA A 160 27.24 5.49 -7.74
C ALA A 160 28.46 5.80 -8.62
N TYR A 161 28.69 5.02 -9.69
CA TYR A 161 29.84 5.12 -10.58
C TYR A 161 29.43 4.84 -12.02
N THR A 162 28.91 5.84 -12.74
CA THR A 162 28.90 5.78 -14.21
C THR A 162 29.35 7.09 -14.83
N SER A 163 30.64 7.14 -15.11
CA SER A 163 31.13 7.41 -16.45
C SER A 163 32.47 6.70 -16.58
N ASP A 164 32.45 5.42 -16.95
CA ASP A 164 33.65 4.74 -17.40
C ASP A 164 33.83 4.94 -18.91
N ALA A 165 35.08 5.11 -19.33
CA ALA A 165 35.47 5.69 -20.61
C ALA A 165 35.19 4.83 -21.86
N HIS A 166 34.43 3.73 -21.73
CA HIS A 166 34.33 2.71 -22.78
C HIS A 166 32.92 2.37 -23.24
N GLY A 167 31.86 2.92 -22.62
CA GLY A 167 30.51 2.95 -23.21
C GLY A 167 29.90 1.59 -23.57
N ILE A 168 30.24 0.51 -22.84
CA ILE A 168 29.64 -0.81 -23.06
C ILE A 168 28.50 -0.99 -22.03
N GLU A 169 27.26 -0.90 -22.49
CA GLU A 169 26.06 -1.16 -21.67
C GLU A 169 25.85 -2.67 -21.47
N HIS A 170 25.63 -3.09 -20.22
CA HIS A 170 25.24 -4.46 -19.87
C HIS A 170 23.73 -4.52 -19.62
N SER A 171 23.01 -5.50 -20.21
CA SER A 171 21.54 -5.50 -20.28
C SER A 171 20.77 -5.51 -18.94
N THR A 172 21.43 -5.71 -17.80
CA THR A 172 20.83 -5.59 -16.46
C THR A 172 20.91 -4.18 -15.88
N SER A 173 21.88 -3.36 -16.31
CA SER A 173 21.96 -1.93 -15.91
C SER A 173 20.81 -1.12 -16.50
N THR A 174 20.27 -1.52 -17.66
CA THR A 174 19.12 -0.87 -18.29
C THR A 174 17.84 -1.08 -17.49
N LEU A 175 17.54 -2.31 -17.04
CA LEU A 175 16.32 -2.60 -16.26
C LEU A 175 16.33 -1.95 -14.88
N TYR A 176 17.47 -1.99 -14.18
CA TYR A 176 17.61 -1.30 -12.90
C TYR A 176 17.48 0.23 -13.09
N GLY A 177 18.09 0.79 -14.14
CA GLY A 177 17.94 2.19 -14.50
C GLY A 177 16.49 2.58 -14.81
N GLU A 178 15.75 1.73 -15.54
CA GLU A 178 14.32 1.91 -15.82
C GLU A 178 13.49 1.90 -14.53
N LEU A 179 13.73 0.97 -13.60
CA LEU A 179 13.05 0.92 -12.30
C LEU A 179 13.33 2.14 -11.44
N MET A 180 14.57 2.64 -11.46
CA MET A 180 14.94 3.86 -10.76
C MET A 180 14.30 5.10 -11.39
N ALA A 181 14.19 5.15 -12.73
CA ALA A 181 13.43 6.19 -13.41
C ALA A 181 11.92 6.14 -13.06
N ILE A 182 11.35 4.94 -12.91
CA ILE A 182 9.99 4.73 -12.43
C ILE A 182 9.85 5.25 -10.98
N LEU A 183 10.81 4.91 -10.11
CA LEU A 183 10.86 5.38 -8.73
C LEU A 183 10.80 6.92 -8.68
N ASP A 184 11.70 7.58 -9.41
CA ASP A 184 11.80 9.04 -9.44
C ASP A 184 10.55 9.69 -10.05
N THR A 185 9.98 9.12 -11.11
CA THR A 185 8.82 9.67 -11.82
C THR A 185 7.53 9.53 -11.01
N HIS A 186 7.31 8.37 -10.38
CA HIS A 186 6.05 8.04 -9.72
C HIS A 186 6.05 8.33 -8.21
N PHE A 187 7.18 8.17 -7.56
CA PHE A 187 7.31 8.26 -6.10
C PHE A 187 8.21 9.41 -5.66
N GLY A 188 8.83 10.11 -6.60
CA GLY A 188 9.64 11.30 -6.37
C GLY A 188 11.04 10.99 -5.83
N SER A 189 11.96 11.89 -6.12
CA SER A 189 13.29 11.98 -5.53
C SER A 189 13.45 13.35 -4.85
N VAL A 190 14.58 13.57 -4.16
CA VAL A 190 14.87 14.86 -3.51
C VAL A 190 14.85 16.03 -4.51
N ASP A 191 15.13 15.76 -5.79
CA ASP A 191 15.21 16.76 -6.86
C ASP A 191 13.97 16.76 -7.77
N SER A 192 12.96 15.93 -7.50
CA SER A 192 11.79 15.81 -8.38
C SER A 192 10.89 17.05 -8.33
N ASP A 193 10.60 17.59 -9.51
CA ASP A 193 9.56 18.60 -9.68
C ASP A 193 8.17 18.00 -9.42
N MET A 194 7.36 18.70 -8.62
CA MET A 194 5.99 18.30 -8.27
C MET A 194 5.11 18.11 -9.52
N GLY A 195 5.39 18.85 -10.60
CA GLY A 195 4.69 18.69 -11.88
C GLY A 195 4.85 17.28 -12.45
N SER A 196 6.06 16.71 -12.41
CA SER A 196 6.34 15.35 -12.89
C SER A 196 5.54 14.30 -12.10
N ILE A 197 5.50 14.44 -10.77
CA ILE A 197 4.74 13.54 -9.89
C ILE A 197 3.25 13.65 -10.19
N LEU A 198 2.71 14.86 -10.31
CA LEU A 198 1.29 15.05 -10.63
C LEU A 198 0.90 14.43 -11.98
N CYS A 199 1.74 14.58 -13.01
CA CYS A 199 1.53 13.93 -14.31
C CYS A 199 1.53 12.40 -14.19
N SER A 200 2.45 11.83 -13.39
CA SER A 200 2.55 10.38 -13.23
C SER A 200 1.38 9.78 -12.45
N ARG A 201 0.72 10.55 -11.58
CA ARG A 201 -0.55 10.16 -10.93
C ARG A 201 -1.72 10.06 -11.91
N GLN A 202 -1.75 10.91 -12.93
CA GLN A 202 -2.80 10.90 -13.96
C GLN A 202 -2.66 9.71 -14.91
N ASP A 203 -1.43 9.26 -15.17
CA ASP A 203 -1.13 8.18 -16.11
C ASP A 203 -1.41 6.78 -15.53
N GLY A 204 -2.55 6.58 -14.86
CA GLY A 204 -3.12 5.27 -14.46
C GLY A 204 -2.63 4.69 -13.13
N GLY A 205 -2.21 5.56 -12.20
CA GLY A 205 -2.04 5.33 -10.77
C GLY A 205 -0.99 4.30 -10.32
N PRO A 206 -1.02 3.86 -9.04
CA PRO A 206 0.17 3.43 -8.29
C PRO A 206 0.85 2.15 -8.76
N LEU A 207 0.17 1.37 -9.59
CA LEU A 207 0.61 0.05 -10.01
C LEU A 207 0.72 -0.08 -11.53
N ARG A 208 0.45 0.98 -12.31
CA ARG A 208 0.47 0.84 -13.76
C ARG A 208 1.86 0.63 -14.33
N TRP A 209 2.90 1.11 -13.65
CA TRP A 209 4.30 0.94 -14.04
C TRP A 209 4.68 -0.52 -14.33
N TRP A 210 4.21 -1.48 -13.52
CA TRP A 210 4.56 -2.89 -13.73
C TRP A 210 3.65 -3.61 -14.72
N THR A 211 2.45 -3.10 -14.97
CA THR A 211 1.49 -3.70 -15.91
C THR A 211 1.67 -3.25 -17.36
N LYS A 212 2.35 -2.12 -17.60
CA LYS A 212 2.59 -1.57 -18.94
C LYS A 212 3.68 -2.30 -19.71
N ASP A 213 4.70 -2.80 -19.00
CA ASP A 213 5.85 -3.47 -19.59
C ASP A 213 5.90 -4.94 -19.14
N PRO A 214 5.83 -5.91 -20.06
CA PRO A 214 6.00 -7.32 -19.76
C PRO A 214 7.28 -7.67 -18.99
N LYS A 215 8.37 -6.93 -19.21
CA LYS A 215 9.63 -7.13 -18.46
C LYS A 215 9.45 -6.78 -16.99
N MET A 216 8.76 -5.67 -16.71
CA MET A 216 8.45 -5.25 -15.33
C MET A 216 7.50 -6.24 -14.66
N ALA A 217 6.49 -6.73 -15.38
CA ALA A 217 5.62 -7.78 -14.87
C ALA A 217 6.38 -9.07 -14.55
N ALA A 218 7.32 -9.48 -15.41
CA ALA A 218 8.18 -10.64 -15.17
C ALA A 218 9.12 -10.46 -13.97
N LEU A 219 9.53 -9.23 -13.65
CA LEU A 219 10.30 -8.93 -12.45
C LEU A 219 9.44 -9.04 -11.19
N VAL A 220 8.26 -8.44 -11.19
CA VAL A 220 7.34 -8.52 -10.04
C VAL A 220 6.97 -9.98 -9.74
N THR A 221 6.69 -10.80 -10.76
CA THR A 221 6.33 -12.23 -10.57
C THR A 221 7.46 -13.11 -10.05
N ARG A 222 8.73 -12.65 -10.12
CA ARG A 222 9.87 -13.33 -9.49
C ARG A 222 9.98 -13.05 -8.00
N VAL A 223 9.43 -11.92 -7.54
CA VAL A 223 9.66 -11.37 -6.21
C VAL A 223 8.48 -11.64 -5.27
N VAL A 224 7.27 -11.71 -5.82
CA VAL A 224 6.05 -12.00 -5.06
C VAL A 224 5.30 -13.21 -5.62
N HIS A 225 4.58 -13.91 -4.73
CA HIS A 225 3.80 -15.09 -5.08
C HIS A 225 2.41 -14.73 -5.62
N GLU A 226 1.74 -15.75 -6.16
CA GLU A 226 0.42 -15.62 -6.79
C GLU A 226 -0.61 -14.84 -5.96
N PRO A 227 -0.76 -15.03 -4.63
CA PRO A 227 -1.76 -14.29 -3.87
C PRO A 227 -1.50 -12.78 -3.84
N THR A 228 -0.25 -12.36 -3.67
CA THR A 228 0.14 -10.94 -3.73
C THR A 228 0.01 -10.40 -5.14
N LEU A 229 0.37 -11.16 -6.18
CA LEU A 229 0.12 -10.77 -7.57
C LEU A 229 -1.37 -10.53 -7.84
N ARG A 230 -2.26 -11.38 -7.32
CA ARG A 230 -3.71 -11.21 -7.46
C ARG A 230 -4.19 -9.93 -6.76
N LEU A 231 -3.64 -9.59 -5.59
CA LEU A 231 -3.91 -8.31 -4.93
C LEU A 231 -3.49 -7.14 -5.83
N LEU A 232 -2.26 -7.15 -6.36
CA LEU A 232 -1.75 -6.08 -7.22
C LEU A 232 -2.58 -5.93 -8.50
N LEU A 233 -3.00 -7.04 -9.11
CA LEU A 233 -3.87 -7.04 -10.28
C LEU A 233 -5.27 -6.48 -9.95
N ALA A 234 -5.83 -6.84 -8.80
CA ALA A 234 -7.12 -6.32 -8.37
C ALA A 234 -7.06 -4.80 -8.16
N MET A 235 -6.01 -4.32 -7.48
CA MET A 235 -5.76 -2.90 -7.31
C MET A 235 -5.54 -2.18 -8.65
N ALA A 236 -4.77 -2.75 -9.58
CA ALA A 236 -4.53 -2.13 -10.89
C ALA A 236 -5.81 -2.03 -11.75
N LYS A 237 -6.71 -3.01 -11.68
CA LYS A 237 -8.00 -3.00 -12.40
C LYS A 237 -8.93 -1.88 -11.95
N GLU A 238 -8.84 -1.46 -10.69
CA GLU A 238 -9.64 -0.33 -10.19
C GLU A 238 -9.19 1.00 -10.76
N VAL A 239 -7.92 1.08 -11.15
CA VAL A 239 -7.27 2.32 -11.56
C VAL A 239 -7.23 2.44 -13.09
N VAL A 240 -7.18 1.32 -13.82
CA VAL A 240 -6.98 1.30 -15.27
C VAL A 240 -8.17 0.63 -15.97
N GLN A 241 -8.99 1.42 -16.65
CA GLN A 241 -9.94 0.93 -17.64
C GLN A 241 -9.48 1.33 -19.05
N PRO A 242 -9.40 0.40 -20.03
CA PRO A 242 -9.71 -1.03 -19.98
C PRO A 242 -8.44 -1.91 -19.98
N LEU A 243 -7.94 -2.27 -18.80
CA LEU A 243 -6.82 -3.22 -18.60
C LEU A 243 -7.12 -4.67 -19.08
N GLN A 244 -8.30 -4.95 -19.64
CA GLN A 244 -8.73 -6.31 -20.02
C GLN A 244 -7.84 -6.93 -21.12
N ASN A 245 -7.30 -6.11 -22.04
CA ASN A 245 -6.40 -6.58 -23.09
C ASN A 245 -4.94 -6.76 -22.59
N ALA A 246 -4.50 -5.93 -21.63
CA ALA A 246 -3.16 -6.03 -21.03
C ALA A 246 -3.03 -7.20 -20.05
N LEU A 247 -4.11 -7.64 -19.39
CA LEU A 247 -4.07 -8.72 -18.38
C LEU A 247 -3.96 -10.12 -18.97
N ALA A 248 -4.71 -10.40 -20.04
CA ALA A 248 -4.56 -11.65 -20.80
C ALA A 248 -3.18 -11.72 -21.45
N TYR A 249 -2.67 -10.57 -21.88
CA TYR A 249 -1.31 -10.39 -22.40
C TYR A 249 -0.26 -10.64 -21.31
N VAL A 250 -0.24 -9.95 -20.17
CA VAL A 250 0.77 -10.11 -19.10
C VAL A 250 0.79 -11.53 -18.50
N MET A 251 -0.37 -12.16 -18.28
CA MET A 251 -0.43 -13.54 -17.77
C MET A 251 -0.04 -14.58 -18.83
N ALA A 252 -0.28 -14.31 -20.12
CA ALA A 252 0.19 -15.17 -21.21
C ALA A 252 1.64 -14.87 -21.65
N GLU A 253 2.14 -13.67 -21.41
CA GLU A 253 3.43 -13.14 -21.87
C GLU A 253 4.58 -13.36 -20.91
N GLY A 254 4.31 -13.49 -19.61
CA GLY A 254 5.29 -14.01 -18.66
C GLY A 254 5.84 -15.40 -19.05
N LEU A 255 5.19 -16.08 -20.00
CA LEU A 255 5.60 -17.34 -20.60
C LEU A 255 6.00 -17.27 -22.09
N LYS A 256 5.90 -16.12 -22.78
CA LYS A 256 5.99 -16.05 -24.27
C LYS A 256 6.94 -15.02 -24.88
N ILE A 257 7.52 -14.05 -24.17
CA ILE A 257 8.40 -13.05 -24.82
C ILE A 257 9.82 -13.56 -25.03
N ALA A 258 9.97 -14.28 -26.14
CA ALA A 258 11.17 -14.36 -26.97
C ALA A 258 10.96 -13.70 -28.35
N ARG A 259 9.85 -12.97 -28.59
CA ARG A 259 9.56 -12.39 -29.91
C ARG A 259 8.90 -11.02 -29.77
N ASN A 260 9.74 -10.00 -29.94
CA ASN A 260 9.40 -8.59 -30.02
C ASN A 260 8.26 -8.30 -30.99
N GLU A 261 7.25 -7.55 -30.55
CA GLU A 261 6.55 -6.57 -31.38
C GLU A 261 5.72 -5.63 -30.47
N VAL A 262 5.78 -4.32 -30.74
CA VAL A 262 5.15 -3.23 -29.98
C VAL A 262 4.26 -2.43 -30.92
N GLN A 263 3.06 -2.06 -30.49
CA GLN A 263 2.44 -0.79 -30.89
C GLN A 263 1.55 -0.17 -29.79
N PRO A 264 1.38 1.18 -29.79
CA PRO A 264 0.83 1.94 -28.66
C PRO A 264 -0.57 2.52 -28.91
N ASP A 265 -1.13 3.02 -27.80
CA ASP A 265 -1.88 4.27 -27.60
C ASP A 265 -3.26 4.07 -26.94
N GLU A 266 -3.40 4.52 -25.69
CA GLU A 266 -4.68 4.55 -24.96
C GLU A 266 -4.76 5.80 -24.07
N SER A 267 -5.85 6.54 -24.26
CA SER A 267 -6.23 7.77 -23.57
C SER A 267 -6.35 7.60 -22.05
N VAL A 268 -5.98 8.66 -21.32
CA VAL A 268 -6.02 8.75 -19.86
C VAL A 268 -7.48 8.70 -19.34
N PRO A 269 -7.83 7.72 -18.48
CA PRO A 269 -9.18 7.62 -17.92
C PRO A 269 -9.42 8.64 -16.78
N PRO A 270 -10.70 8.94 -16.45
CA PRO A 270 -11.06 9.91 -15.40
C PRO A 270 -10.59 9.44 -14.01
N HIS A 271 -10.45 10.41 -13.09
CA HIS A 271 -9.95 10.23 -11.73
C HIS A 271 -10.48 8.95 -11.05
N THR A 272 -9.56 8.06 -10.70
CA THR A 272 -9.83 6.83 -9.97
C THR A 272 -10.43 7.13 -8.60
N THR A 273 -11.55 6.48 -8.26
CA THR A 273 -12.09 6.50 -6.90
C THR A 273 -11.48 5.35 -6.11
N PHE A 274 -10.66 5.68 -5.11
CA PHE A 274 -10.03 4.71 -4.22
C PHE A 274 -10.95 4.43 -3.03
N GLU A 275 -11.34 3.17 -2.84
CA GLU A 275 -12.24 2.76 -1.76
C GLU A 275 -11.54 1.78 -0.82
N LEU A 276 -11.39 2.16 0.45
CA LEU A 276 -10.75 1.31 1.46
C LEU A 276 -11.47 -0.04 1.63
N ALA A 277 -12.79 -0.07 1.51
CA ALA A 277 -13.57 -1.31 1.61
C ALA A 277 -13.20 -2.32 0.52
N LYS A 278 -12.96 -1.85 -0.71
CA LYS A 278 -12.50 -2.69 -1.82
C LYS A 278 -11.08 -3.19 -1.59
N LEU A 279 -10.15 -2.30 -1.22
CA LEU A 279 -8.77 -2.68 -0.86
C LEU A 279 -8.76 -3.76 0.23
N LYS A 280 -9.54 -3.56 1.30
CA LYS A 280 -9.69 -4.54 2.37
C LYS A 280 -10.17 -5.89 1.83
N GLY A 281 -11.21 -5.89 0.99
CA GLY A 281 -11.72 -7.12 0.36
C GLY A 281 -10.66 -7.85 -0.47
N HIS A 282 -9.85 -7.13 -1.24
CA HIS A 282 -8.75 -7.70 -2.03
C HIS A 282 -7.65 -8.28 -1.14
N VAL A 283 -7.26 -7.56 -0.10
CA VAL A 283 -6.25 -8.01 0.88
C VAL A 283 -6.73 -9.26 1.62
N ASP A 284 -7.98 -9.27 2.09
CA ASP A 284 -8.57 -10.42 2.78
C ASP A 284 -8.60 -11.66 1.86
N THR A 285 -8.96 -11.47 0.59
CA THR A 285 -8.98 -12.54 -0.43
C THR A 285 -7.57 -13.08 -0.69
N ALA A 286 -6.58 -12.21 -0.87
CA ALA A 286 -5.19 -12.60 -1.07
C ALA A 286 -4.62 -13.32 0.16
N LEU A 287 -4.89 -12.82 1.37
CA LEU A 287 -4.45 -13.43 2.61
C LEU A 287 -5.07 -14.83 2.81
N ALA A 288 -6.35 -15.00 2.49
CA ALA A 288 -7.00 -16.30 2.54
C ALA A 288 -6.37 -17.29 1.55
N ALA A 289 -6.08 -16.87 0.32
CA ALA A 289 -5.38 -17.67 -0.68
C ALA A 289 -3.95 -18.05 -0.24
N GLU A 290 -3.22 -17.13 0.38
CA GLU A 290 -1.88 -17.38 0.90
C GLU A 290 -1.90 -18.38 2.07
N ARG A 291 -2.87 -18.26 2.98
CA ARG A 291 -3.09 -19.26 4.03
C ARG A 291 -3.43 -20.63 3.46
N ALA A 292 -4.17 -20.70 2.34
CA ALA A 292 -4.41 -21.95 1.63
C ALA A 292 -3.11 -22.55 1.09
N ARG A 293 -2.30 -21.75 0.40
CA ARG A 293 -1.01 -22.15 -0.19
C ARG A 293 -0.04 -22.71 0.86
N LEU A 294 -0.03 -22.11 2.05
CA LEU A 294 0.82 -22.52 3.17
C LEU A 294 0.24 -23.69 3.99
N GLY A 295 -0.95 -24.20 3.65
CA GLY A 295 -1.61 -25.26 4.43
C GLY A 295 -2.08 -24.81 5.81
N LEU A 296 -2.25 -23.50 6.03
CA LEU A 296 -2.71 -22.90 7.29
C LEU A 296 -4.25 -22.92 7.44
N HIS A 297 -4.95 -23.76 6.68
CA HIS A 297 -6.39 -23.94 6.81
C HIS A 297 -6.71 -24.70 8.11
N GLY A 298 -7.30 -23.99 9.09
CA GLY A 298 -8.02 -24.63 10.19
C GLY A 298 -7.28 -24.71 11.53
N ARG A 299 -7.25 -23.58 12.25
CA ARG A 299 -7.71 -23.56 13.65
C ARG A 299 -8.77 -22.46 13.80
N MET A 300 -9.80 -22.48 12.95
CA MET A 300 -11.04 -21.84 13.36
C MET A 300 -11.65 -22.72 14.44
N CYS A 301 -11.71 -22.12 15.62
CA CYS A 301 -12.23 -22.68 16.86
C CYS A 301 -13.69 -23.12 16.67
N THR A 302 -13.94 -24.37 16.28
CA THR A 302 -15.20 -25.05 16.62
C THR A 302 -15.06 -25.53 18.06
N ARG A 303 -15.21 -24.60 19.01
CA ARG A 303 -15.58 -24.96 20.37
C ARG A 303 -17.07 -25.29 20.30
N GLU A 304 -17.37 -26.54 19.95
CA GLU A 304 -18.70 -27.10 20.15
C GLU A 304 -19.02 -26.98 21.64
N GLU A 305 -20.11 -26.28 21.93
CA GLU A 305 -20.80 -26.32 23.22
C GLU A 305 -21.39 -27.72 23.39
N GLY A 306 -20.54 -28.68 23.76
CA GLY A 306 -20.93 -30.00 24.25
C GLY A 306 -20.74 -30.06 25.76
N GLY A 307 -21.67 -29.46 26.50
CA GLY A 307 -21.59 -29.40 27.96
C GLY A 307 -22.96 -29.26 28.61
N GLN A 308 -23.87 -30.21 28.35
CA GLN A 308 -25.09 -30.35 29.14
C GLN A 308 -24.87 -31.38 30.26
N MET A 309 -24.78 -30.83 31.46
CA MET A 309 -25.18 -31.30 32.79
C MET A 309 -25.57 -32.79 32.94
N THR A 310 -24.80 -33.48 33.78
CA THR A 310 -25.37 -34.45 34.72
C THR A 310 -25.14 -33.90 36.13
N ASP A 311 -26.23 -33.57 36.81
CA ASP A 311 -26.27 -33.23 38.24
C ASP A 311 -26.06 -34.52 39.05
N GLU A 312 -24.92 -34.62 39.75
CA GLU A 312 -24.81 -35.46 40.94
C GLU A 312 -24.65 -34.53 42.15
N GLN A 313 -25.77 -34.31 42.85
CA GLN A 313 -25.77 -33.73 44.19
C GLN A 313 -25.34 -34.80 45.21
N ALA A 314 -24.16 -34.61 45.79
CA ALA A 314 -23.77 -35.21 47.06
C ALA A 314 -23.36 -34.09 48.02
N VAL A 315 -24.29 -33.69 48.90
CA VAL A 315 -23.99 -32.87 50.07
C VAL A 315 -24.02 -33.80 51.27
N GLY A 316 -22.84 -34.03 51.84
CA GLY A 316 -22.67 -34.68 53.13
C GLY A 316 -22.81 -33.68 54.28
N GLU A 317 -23.47 -34.17 55.34
CA GLU A 317 -23.22 -33.90 56.77
C GLU A 317 -23.70 -32.57 57.39
N PRO A 318 -24.21 -32.61 58.65
CA PRO A 318 -23.36 -32.88 59.82
C PRO A 318 -23.93 -33.78 60.93
N VAL A 319 -22.97 -34.19 61.77
CA VAL A 319 -22.99 -35.03 62.97
C VAL A 319 -23.64 -34.37 64.20
N SER A 320 -24.04 -35.21 65.17
CA SER A 320 -24.38 -34.99 66.60
C SER A 320 -25.87 -34.76 66.88
N VAL A 321 -26.60 -35.57 67.67
CA VAL A 321 -26.31 -36.18 68.98
C VAL A 321 -26.82 -37.63 69.05
#